data_AF-A0A934HA57-F1
#
_entry.id   AF-A0A934HA57-F1
#
_cell.length_a   1.000
_cell.length_b   1.000
_cell.length_c   1.000
_cell.angle_alpha   90.00
_cell.angle_beta   90.00
_cell.angle_gamma   90.00
#
_symmetry.space_group_name_H-M   'P 1'
#
loop_
_entity.id
_entity.type
_entity.pdbx_description
1 polymer ?
#
loop_
_entity_poly.entity_id
_entity_poly.type
_entity_poly.pdbx_seq_one_letter_code
_entity_poly.pdbx_strand_id
1 'polypeptide(L)'
;ASYMVVAEDLNNSSLPYMPVFPAGQVIRARAQYVDLPTIRGISYVTVYRQDASPLISSDCWYTFQGLSTDGLVYVSAAFKLSPSMFPAELDPNFDYEAFMATFTDYMNGSIAQLNAATPDQFSPSLTTLDGMIQSFIVTG
;
A
#
# COMPACT_ATOMS: atom_id res chain seq x y z
N ALA A 1 -18.58 8.17 -21.62
CA ALA A 1 -18.35 7.32 -20.44
C ALA A 1 -17.22 6.35 -20.77
N SER A 2 -15.97 6.82 -20.67
CA SER A 2 -14.79 6.03 -21.01
C SER A 2 -14.23 5.41 -19.74
N TYR A 3 -14.70 4.22 -19.39
CA TYR A 3 -14.25 3.48 -18.21
C TYR A 3 -13.06 2.52 -18.51
N MET A 4 -12.41 2.69 -19.66
CA MET A 4 -11.36 1.78 -20.16
C MET A 4 -10.17 2.57 -20.71
N VAL A 5 -9.76 3.64 -20.03
CA VAL A 5 -8.44 4.23 -20.26
C VAL A 5 -7.53 3.63 -19.20
N VAL A 6 -6.51 2.87 -19.63
CA VAL A 6 -5.42 2.47 -18.74
C VAL A 6 -4.82 3.77 -18.22
N ALA A 7 -4.90 4.00 -16.92
CA ALA A 7 -4.31 5.19 -16.33
C ALA A 7 -2.79 5.15 -16.59
N GLU A 8 -2.26 6.20 -17.22
CA GLU A 8 -0.81 6.34 -17.43
C GLU A 8 -0.07 6.41 -16.09
N ASP A 9 -0.72 6.95 -15.06
CA ASP A 9 -0.25 6.96 -13.68
C ASP A 9 -1.18 6.14 -12.79
N LEU A 10 -0.68 5.01 -12.30
CA LEU A 10 -1.40 4.12 -11.39
C LEU A 10 -1.65 4.75 -9.99
N ASN A 11 -1.07 5.92 -9.70
CA ASN A 11 -1.25 6.63 -8.43
C ASN A 11 -2.37 7.66 -8.40
N ASN A 12 -3.07 7.87 -9.51
CA ASN A 12 -4.05 8.95 -9.63
C ASN A 12 -5.37 8.70 -8.86
N SER A 13 -5.51 7.55 -8.20
CA SER A 13 -6.68 7.19 -7.38
C SER A 13 -6.28 6.91 -5.95
N SER A 14 -6.92 7.50 -4.95
CA SER A 14 -6.66 7.20 -3.53
C SER A 14 -7.51 6.03 -3.02
N LEU A 15 -6.90 5.12 -2.25
CA LEU A 15 -7.62 4.14 -1.44
C LEU A 15 -7.92 4.72 -0.06
N PRO A 16 -9.02 4.30 0.59
CA PRO A 16 -9.37 4.81 1.91
C PRO A 16 -8.24 4.53 2.91
N TYR A 17 -7.91 5.50 3.76
CA TYR A 17 -6.89 5.36 4.79
C TYR A 17 -7.24 6.25 5.98
N MET A 18 -7.20 5.66 7.17
CA MET A 18 -7.45 6.37 8.42
C MET A 18 -6.43 5.95 9.48
N PRO A 19 -6.02 6.85 10.38
CA PRO A 19 -6.35 8.27 10.39
C PRO A 19 -5.77 9.00 9.17
N VAL A 20 -6.33 10.16 8.83
CA VAL A 20 -5.86 10.98 7.71
C VAL A 20 -4.38 11.29 7.91
N PHE A 21 -3.56 10.94 6.92
CA PHE A 21 -2.14 11.18 6.95
C PHE A 21 -1.82 12.42 6.08
N PRO A 22 -1.10 13.44 6.60
CA PRO A 22 -0.82 14.69 5.89
C PRO A 22 0.31 14.51 4.87
N ALA A 23 0.19 13.52 4.00
CA ALA A 23 1.16 13.20 2.95
C ALA A 23 0.42 12.57 1.75
N GLY A 24 1.07 12.58 0.58
CA GLY A 24 0.52 11.91 -0.59
C GLY A 24 0.57 10.39 -0.42
N GLN A 25 -0.52 9.71 -0.72
CA GLN A 25 -0.49 8.27 -0.95
C GLN A 25 0.16 8.05 -2.33
N VAL A 26 1.40 7.56 -2.35
CA VAL A 26 2.23 7.48 -3.58
C VAL A 26 2.37 6.06 -4.13
N ILE A 27 1.87 5.05 -3.41
CA ILE A 27 1.82 3.67 -3.88
C ILE A 27 0.50 3.06 -3.41
N ARG A 28 -0.16 2.32 -4.31
CA ARG A 28 -1.17 1.31 -3.96
C ARG A 28 -0.86 0.03 -4.68
N ALA A 29 -0.57 -1.02 -3.94
CA ALA A 29 -0.29 -2.34 -4.49
C ALA A 29 -1.01 -3.42 -3.67
N ARG A 30 -1.17 -4.60 -4.27
CA ARG A 30 -1.68 -5.80 -3.58
C ARG A 30 -3.05 -5.58 -2.92
N ALA A 31 -3.89 -4.77 -3.55
CA ALA A 31 -5.23 -4.49 -3.03
C ALA A 31 -6.10 -5.74 -3.12
N GLN A 32 -6.70 -6.11 -1.99
CA GLN A 32 -7.57 -7.28 -1.86
C GLN A 32 -8.78 -6.95 -0.99
N TYR A 33 -9.92 -7.52 -1.35
CA TYR A 33 -11.13 -7.43 -0.55
C TYR A 33 -11.09 -8.48 0.56
N VAL A 34 -11.49 -8.06 1.75
CA VAL A 34 -11.61 -8.94 2.93
C VAL A 34 -13.07 -9.00 3.32
N ASP A 35 -13.64 -10.20 3.32
CA ASP A 35 -15.03 -10.47 3.69
C ASP A 35 -15.06 -11.52 4.81
N LEU A 36 -15.16 -11.05 6.05
CA LEU A 36 -15.28 -11.89 7.23
C LEU A 36 -16.73 -11.80 7.78
N PRO A 37 -17.17 -12.76 8.61
CA PRO A 37 -18.55 -12.79 9.09
C PRO A 37 -19.01 -11.52 9.84
N THR A 38 -18.08 -10.81 10.48
CA THR A 38 -18.39 -9.63 11.33
C THR A 38 -17.80 -8.33 10.79
N ILE A 39 -16.91 -8.39 9.80
CA ILE A 39 -16.21 -7.22 9.29
C ILE A 39 -15.86 -7.39 7.81
N ARG A 40 -16.02 -6.31 7.05
CA ARG A 40 -15.70 -6.25 5.62
C ARG A 40 -14.82 -5.06 5.34
N GLY A 41 -13.91 -5.19 4.39
CA GLY A 41 -13.00 -4.10 4.08
C GLY A 41 -12.05 -4.40 2.95
N ILE A 42 -11.01 -3.59 2.88
CA ILE A 42 -9.92 -3.73 1.92
C ILE A 42 -8.59 -3.76 2.66
N SER A 43 -7.71 -4.67 2.28
CA SER A 43 -6.30 -4.59 2.67
C SER A 43 -5.41 -4.37 1.45
N TYR A 44 -4.31 -3.65 1.65
CA TYR A 44 -3.40 -3.28 0.57
C TYR A 44 -2.05 -2.79 1.13
N VAL A 45 -1.05 -2.73 0.25
CA VAL A 45 0.26 -2.15 0.53
C VAL A 45 0.30 -0.72 0.02
N THR A 46 0.82 0.20 0.85
CA THR A 46 0.83 1.63 0.57
C THR A 46 2.10 2.31 1.05
N VAL A 47 2.43 3.44 0.43
CA VAL A 47 3.49 4.35 0.86
C VAL A 47 2.91 5.75 0.96
N TYR A 48 3.29 6.48 2.01
CA TYR A 48 2.94 7.87 2.24
C TYR A 48 4.19 8.74 2.27
N ARG A 49 4.25 9.78 1.43
CA ARG A 49 5.41 10.68 1.35
C ARG A 49 5.03 12.13 1.05
N GLN A 50 5.90 13.04 1.44
CA GLN A 50 5.79 14.48 1.15
C GLN A 50 6.75 14.93 0.05
N ASP A 51 7.75 14.11 -0.26
CA ASP A 51 8.80 14.34 -1.22
C ASP A 51 8.76 13.33 -2.37
N ALA A 52 9.38 13.70 -3.50
CA ALA A 52 9.58 12.82 -4.65
C ALA A 52 11.00 12.24 -4.58
N SER A 53 11.12 11.03 -4.05
CA SER A 53 12.38 10.30 -3.97
C SER A 53 12.16 8.80 -4.19
N PRO A 54 13.21 8.02 -4.52
CA PRO A 54 13.12 6.57 -4.63
C PRO A 54 12.59 5.91 -3.36
N LEU A 55 11.84 4.83 -3.51
CA LEU A 55 11.34 4.03 -2.41
C LEU A 55 12.51 3.30 -1.74
N ILE A 56 12.48 3.27 -0.41
CA ILE A 56 13.33 2.44 0.43
C ILE A 56 12.46 1.40 1.16
N SER A 57 13.08 0.31 1.61
CA SER A 57 12.35 -0.81 2.20
C SER A 57 11.52 -0.41 3.42
N SER A 58 11.93 0.60 4.20
CA SER A 58 11.24 1.02 5.42
C SER A 58 10.00 1.91 5.22
N ASP A 59 9.68 2.30 3.97
CA ASP A 59 8.56 3.20 3.69
C ASP A 59 7.20 2.53 3.69
N CYS A 60 7.17 1.23 3.39
CA CYS A 60 5.92 0.57 3.06
C CYS A 60 5.09 0.25 4.30
N TRP A 61 3.79 0.25 4.09
CA TRP A 61 2.79 -0.11 5.07
C TRP A 61 1.85 -1.14 4.47
N TYR A 62 1.57 -2.19 5.23
CA TYR A 62 0.37 -2.97 5.02
C TYR A 62 -0.75 -2.31 5.80
N THR A 63 -1.89 -2.07 5.16
CA THR A 63 -3.05 -1.50 5.84
C THR A 63 -4.30 -2.29 5.54
N PHE A 64 -5.19 -2.35 6.52
CA PHE A 64 -6.55 -2.82 6.39
C PHE A 64 -7.49 -1.73 6.87
N GLN A 65 -8.53 -1.46 6.08
CA GLN A 65 -9.60 -0.53 6.41
C GLN A 65 -10.93 -1.25 6.25
N GLY A 66 -11.66 -1.40 7.34
CA GLY A 66 -12.89 -2.18 7.37
C GLY A 66 -13.99 -1.59 8.24
N LEU A 67 -15.22 -1.99 7.93
CA LEU A 67 -16.43 -1.69 8.68
C LEU A 67 -17.05 -2.99 9.16
N SER A 68 -17.58 -2.98 10.38
CA SER A 68 -18.44 -4.06 10.85
C SER A 68 -19.64 -4.23 9.92
N THR A 69 -20.23 -5.43 9.90
CA THR A 69 -21.35 -5.73 8.99
C THR A 69 -22.61 -4.92 9.27
N ASP A 70 -22.77 -4.40 10.49
CA ASP A 70 -23.81 -3.44 10.88
C ASP A 70 -23.43 -1.96 10.58
N GLY A 71 -22.19 -1.70 10.16
CA GLY A 71 -21.68 -0.38 9.81
C GLY A 71 -21.38 0.55 10.99
N LEU A 72 -21.46 0.05 12.24
CA LEU A 72 -21.31 0.89 13.44
C LEU A 72 -19.86 1.03 13.91
N VAL A 73 -19.00 0.08 13.57
CA VAL A 73 -17.60 0.05 14.00
C VAL A 73 -16.68 0.12 12.78
N TYR A 74 -15.76 1.08 12.81
CA TYR A 74 -14.69 1.17 11.82
C TYR A 74 -13.39 0.67 12.43
N VAL A 75 -12.69 -0.21 11.71
CA VAL A 75 -11.39 -0.74 12.10
C VAL A 75 -10.36 -0.31 11.07
N SER A 76 -9.36 0.43 11.54
CA SER A 76 -8.11 0.68 10.81
C SER A 76 -6.99 -0.12 11.46
N ALA A 77 -6.28 -0.89 10.65
CA ALA A 77 -5.02 -1.50 11.03
C ALA A 77 -3.93 -1.07 10.05
N ALA A 78 -2.76 -0.72 10.56
CA ALA A 78 -1.60 -0.34 9.77
C ALA A 78 -0.35 -0.93 10.41
N PHE A 79 0.42 -1.66 9.61
CA PHE A 79 1.65 -2.33 10.03
C PHE A 79 2.79 -1.89 9.12
N LYS A 80 3.96 -1.67 9.72
CA LYS A 80 5.19 -1.46 8.95
C LYS A 80 5.52 -2.72 8.17
N LEU A 81 5.93 -2.51 6.92
CA LEU A 81 6.24 -3.56 5.97
C LEU A 81 7.55 -3.22 5.28
N SER A 82 8.47 -4.18 5.23
CA SER A 82 9.76 -4.03 4.58
C SER A 82 9.88 -4.97 3.38
N PRO A 83 9.61 -4.50 2.15
CA PRO A 83 9.80 -5.29 0.94
C PRO A 83 11.28 -5.41 0.58
N SER A 84 11.74 -6.62 0.27
CA SER A 84 13.16 -6.89 -0.01
C SER A 84 13.64 -6.41 -1.38
N MET A 85 12.73 -6.06 -2.31
CA MET A 85 13.09 -5.49 -3.61
C MET A 85 13.51 -4.01 -3.56
N PHE A 86 13.24 -3.33 -2.45
CA PHE A 86 13.64 -1.93 -2.29
C PHE A 86 14.93 -1.81 -1.46
N PRO A 87 15.80 -0.84 -1.77
CA PRO A 87 17.03 -0.63 -1.03
C PRO A 87 16.76 -0.21 0.41
N ALA A 88 17.69 -0.48 1.32
CA ALA A 88 17.55 -0.09 2.73
C ALA A 88 17.69 1.43 2.94
N GLU A 89 18.51 2.08 2.11
CA GLU A 89 18.82 3.51 2.18
C GLU A 89 18.81 4.11 0.77
N LEU A 90 18.65 5.43 0.69
CA LEU A 90 18.78 6.16 -0.56
C LEU A 90 20.24 6.19 -1.03
N ASP A 91 20.46 6.23 -2.34
CA ASP A 91 21.79 6.41 -2.91
C ASP A 91 22.36 7.77 -2.47
N PRO A 92 23.57 7.83 -1.86
CA PRO A 92 24.19 9.10 -1.48
C PRO A 92 24.48 10.02 -2.68
N ASN A 93 24.54 9.48 -3.90
CA ASN A 93 24.72 10.24 -5.14
C ASN A 93 23.40 10.41 -5.92
N PHE A 94 22.25 10.37 -5.23
CA PHE A 94 20.94 10.51 -5.84
C PHE A 94 20.82 11.82 -6.65
N ASP A 95 20.62 11.65 -7.97
CA ASP A 95 20.35 12.74 -8.90
C ASP A 95 18.83 12.96 -9.03
N TYR A 96 18.36 14.03 -8.40
CA TYR A 96 16.94 14.38 -8.40
C TYR A 96 16.42 14.72 -9.79
N GLU A 97 17.19 15.44 -10.62
CA GLU A 97 16.72 15.88 -11.94
C GLU A 97 16.56 14.69 -12.88
N ALA A 98 17.55 13.79 -12.90
CA ALA A 98 17.49 12.56 -13.68
C ALA A 98 16.35 11.64 -13.20
N PHE A 99 16.11 11.56 -11.89
CA PHE A 99 15.01 10.77 -11.33
C PHE A 99 13.66 11.33 -11.74
N MET A 100 13.45 12.65 -11.64
CA MET A 100 12.18 13.27 -11.99
C MET A 100 11.80 13.07 -13.46
N ALA A 101 12.79 12.95 -14.36
CA ALA A 101 12.55 12.62 -15.76
C ALA A 101 11.96 11.21 -15.99
N THR A 102 12.11 10.30 -15.01
CA THR A 102 11.63 8.90 -15.08
C THR A 102 10.62 8.57 -13.97
N PHE A 103 10.13 9.58 -13.25
CA PHE A 103 9.37 9.40 -12.01
C PHE A 103 8.14 8.51 -12.18
N THR A 104 7.31 8.79 -13.19
CA THR A 104 6.08 8.03 -13.46
C THR A 104 6.38 6.57 -13.77
N ASP A 105 7.37 6.31 -14.63
CA ASP A 105 7.77 4.94 -14.99
C ASP A 105 8.33 4.18 -13.80
N TYR A 106 9.12 4.86 -12.95
CA TYR A 106 9.65 4.29 -11.72
C TYR A 106 8.54 3.93 -10.72
N MET A 107 7.55 4.81 -10.54
CA MET A 107 6.40 4.56 -9.66
C MET A 107 5.55 3.38 -10.18
N ASN A 108 5.23 3.36 -11.47
CA ASN A 108 4.49 2.26 -12.09
C ASN A 108 5.25 0.93 -12.01
N GLY A 109 6.57 0.96 -12.26
CA GLY A 109 7.45 -0.21 -12.12
C GLY A 109 7.50 -0.72 -10.69
N SER A 110 7.49 0.17 -9.70
CA SER A 110 7.47 -0.18 -8.28
C SER A 110 6.14 -0.84 -7.87
N ILE A 111 5.00 -0.33 -8.36
CA ILE A 111 3.68 -0.96 -8.15
C ILE A 111 3.65 -2.35 -8.80
N ALA A 112 4.16 -2.49 -10.02
CA ALA A 112 4.23 -3.79 -10.70
C ALA A 112 5.08 -4.80 -9.93
N GLN A 113 6.25 -4.40 -9.42
CA GLN A 113 7.11 -5.24 -8.58
C GLN A 113 6.39 -5.68 -7.30
N LEU A 114 5.74 -4.75 -6.60
CA LEU A 114 4.98 -5.07 -5.37
C LEU A 114 3.81 -6.02 -5.65
N ASN A 115 3.12 -5.86 -6.78
CA ASN A 115 2.02 -6.74 -7.17
C ASN A 115 2.50 -8.16 -7.52
N ALA A 116 3.63 -8.28 -8.21
CA ALA A 116 4.21 -9.56 -8.63
C ALA A 116 4.97 -10.29 -7.51
N ALA A 117 5.33 -9.59 -6.44
CA ALA A 117 6.09 -10.13 -5.33
C ALA A 117 5.41 -11.33 -4.64
N THR A 118 6.19 -12.29 -4.16
CA THR A 118 5.68 -13.36 -3.31
C THR A 118 5.51 -12.87 -1.85
N PRO A 119 4.57 -13.43 -1.05
CA PRO A 119 4.32 -12.98 0.32
C PRO A 119 5.54 -12.93 1.26
N ASP A 120 6.53 -13.78 1.03
CA ASP A 120 7.77 -13.92 1.78
C ASP A 120 8.85 -12.90 1.39
N GLN A 121 8.66 -12.15 0.30
CA GLN A 121 9.51 -10.99 -0.04
C GLN A 121 9.19 -9.75 0.80
N PHE A 122 8.23 -9.86 1.71
CA PHE A 122 7.86 -8.81 2.66
C PHE A 122 8.21 -9.24 4.08
N SER A 123 8.65 -8.29 4.90
CA SER A 123 8.90 -8.50 6.32
C SER A 123 8.12 -7.49 7.16
N PRO A 124 7.15 -7.93 7.99
CA PRO A 124 6.64 -9.29 8.14
C PRO A 124 6.03 -9.86 6.85
N SER A 125 5.92 -11.19 6.73
CA SER A 125 5.34 -11.82 5.54
C SER A 125 3.87 -11.44 5.37
N LEU A 126 3.41 -11.27 4.13
CA LEU A 126 2.00 -10.94 3.87
C LEU A 126 1.06 -12.05 4.35
N THR A 127 1.47 -13.32 4.26
CA THR A 127 0.69 -14.45 4.81
C THR A 127 0.43 -14.28 6.31
N THR A 128 1.42 -13.79 7.06
CA THR A 128 1.26 -13.51 8.50
C THR A 128 0.27 -12.38 8.75
N LEU A 129 0.40 -11.27 8.01
CA LEU A 129 -0.46 -10.10 8.18
C LEU A 129 -1.91 -10.40 7.75
N ASP A 130 -2.09 -11.12 6.64
CA ASP A 130 -3.40 -11.57 6.18
C ASP A 130 -4.05 -12.50 7.21
N GLY A 131 -3.28 -13.44 7.79
CA GLY A 131 -3.76 -14.29 8.88
C GLY A 131 -4.18 -13.50 10.13
N MET A 132 -3.47 -12.42 10.46
CA MET A 132 -3.87 -11.51 11.54
C MET A 132 -5.18 -10.80 11.23
N ILE A 133 -5.35 -10.25 10.02
CA ILE A 133 -6.61 -9.60 9.63
C ILE A 133 -7.77 -10.61 9.61
N GLN A 134 -7.54 -11.84 9.12
CA GLN A 134 -8.53 -12.91 9.12
C GLN A 134 -8.97 -13.33 10.53
N SER A 135 -8.18 -13.03 11.56
CA SER A 135 -8.52 -13.31 12.95
C SER A 135 -9.46 -12.26 13.58
N PHE A 136 -9.75 -11.16 12.88
CA PHE A 136 -10.60 -10.10 13.41
C PHE A 136 -12.04 -10.57 13.58
N ILE A 137 -12.56 -10.36 14.79
CA ILE A 137 -13.96 -10.53 15.14
C ILE A 137 -14.40 -9.23 15.78
N VAL A 138 -15.39 -8.58 15.17
CA VAL A 138 -16.00 -7.36 15.73
C VAL A 138 -17.32 -7.74 16.38
N THR A 139 -17.41 -7.52 17.68
CA THR A 139 -18.65 -7.68 18.45
C THR A 139 -19.11 -6.30 18.91
N GLY A 140 -20.37 -5.97 18.61
CA GLY A 140 -21.08 -4.84 19.20
C GLY A 140 -21.58 -5.17 20.61
#